data_AF-A0A520JCX8-F1
#
_entry.id   AF-A0A520JCX8-F1
#
_cell.length_a   1.000
_cell.length_b   1.000
_cell.length_c   1.000
_cell.angle_alpha   90.00
_cell.angle_beta   90.00
_cell.angle_gamma   90.00
#
_symmetry.space_group_name_H-M   'P 1'
#
loop_
_entity.id
_entity.type
_entity.pdbx_description
1 polymer ?
#
loop_
_entity_poly.entity_id
_entity_poly.type
_entity_poly.pdbx_seq_one_letter_code
_entity_poly.pdbx_strand_id
1 'polypeptide(L)' 'AARMLTLLGQREVRLLTNNPAKVAGLEAAGVTVIERVPHFLPSNPHNAQYLATKRDRTGHQF' A
#
# COMPACT_ATOMS: atom_id res chain seq x y z
N ALA A 1 -4.32 -5.74 -9.54
CA ALA A 1 -3.43 -4.57 -9.71
C ALA A 1 -2.32 -4.87 -10.72
N ALA A 2 -1.47 -5.87 -10.47
CA ALA A 2 -0.37 -6.22 -11.37
C ALA A 2 -0.79 -6.42 -12.83
N ARG A 3 -1.88 -7.16 -13.09
CA ARG A 3 -2.38 -7.36 -14.47
C ARG A 3 -2.72 -6.06 -15.21
N MET A 4 -3.27 -5.07 -14.51
CA MET A 4 -3.56 -3.76 -15.11
C MET A 4 -2.26 -3.01 -15.44
N LEU A 5 -1.27 -3.04 -14.55
CA LEU A 5 0.04 -2.43 -14.79
C LEU A 5 0.75 -3.10 -15.98
N THR A 6 0.69 -4.42 -16.08
CA THR A 6 1.23 -5.17 -17.23
C THR A 6 0.56 -4.76 -18.54
N LEU A 7 -0.77 -4.63 -18.56
CA LEU A 7 -1.51 -4.20 -19.76
C LEU A 7 -1.17 -2.76 -20.15
N LEU A 8 -0.82 -1.91 -19.19
CA LEU A 8 -0.33 -0.55 -19.41
C LEU A 8 1.17 -0.50 -19.74
N GLY A 9 1.85 -1.65 -19.85
CA GLY A 9 3.29 -1.75 -20.13
C GLY A 9 4.19 -1.32 -18.96
N GLN A 10 3.64 -1.10 -17.77
CA GLN A 10 4.38 -0.63 -16.60
C GLN A 10 4.99 -1.81 -15.85
N ARG A 11 6.32 -1.85 -15.78
CA ARG A 11 7.09 -2.89 -15.07
C ARG A 11 7.64 -2.41 -13.73
N GLU A 12 7.77 -1.09 -13.56
CA GLU A 12 8.33 -0.46 -12.38
C GLU A 12 7.34 0.58 -11.85
N VAL A 13 7.13 0.61 -10.53
CA VAL A 13 6.22 1.58 -9.90
C VAL A 13 6.80 2.14 -8.61
N ARG A 14 6.56 3.42 -8.39
CA ARG A 14 6.64 4.04 -7.06
C ARG A 14 5.30 3.84 -6.37
N LEU A 15 5.26 2.95 -5.38
CA LEU A 15 4.02 2.50 -4.78
C LEU A 15 3.67 3.34 -3.56
N LEU A 16 2.58 4.10 -3.66
CA LEU A 16 2.00 4.82 -2.53
C LEU A 16 1.23 3.84 -1.62
N THR A 17 1.90 3.28 -0.60
CA THR A 17 1.25 2.35 0.33
C THR A 17 1.95 2.25 1.68
N ASN A 18 1.15 2.10 2.73
CA ASN A 18 1.63 1.73 4.07
C ASN A 18 1.52 0.21 4.31
N ASN A 19 0.95 -0.56 3.37
CA ASN A 19 0.73 -2.00 3.55
C ASN A 19 1.85 -2.84 2.88
N PRO A 20 2.70 -3.54 3.65
CA PRO A 20 3.77 -4.37 3.09
C PRO A 20 3.26 -5.53 2.24
N ALA A 21 2.05 -6.07 2.52
CA ALA A 21 1.48 -7.16 1.73
C ALA A 21 1.17 -6.76 0.28
N LYS A 22 0.87 -5.47 0.04
CA LYS A 22 0.67 -4.95 -1.33
C LYS A 22 1.96 -4.89 -2.13
N VAL A 23 3.09 -4.67 -1.47
CA VAL A 23 4.41 -4.66 -2.13
C VAL A 23 4.77 -6.09 -2.56
N ALA A 24 4.71 -7.03 -1.62
CA ALA A 24 5.00 -8.44 -1.88
C ALA A 24 4.13 -9.02 -3.01
N GLY A 25 2.84 -8.67 -3.04
CA GLY A 25 1.92 -9.13 -4.10
C GLY A 25 2.20 -8.54 -5.48
N LEU A 26 2.79 -7.35 -5.58
CA LEU A 26 3.21 -6.76 -6.86
C LEU A 26 4.54 -7.36 -7.33
N GLU A 27 5.50 -7.51 -6.42
CA GLU A 27 6.80 -8.14 -6.71
C GLU A 27 6.64 -9.59 -7.17
N ALA A 28 5.82 -10.38 -6.48
CA ALA A 28 5.50 -11.76 -6.86
C ALA A 28 4.81 -11.87 -8.24
N ALA A 29 4.15 -10.79 -8.68
CA ALA A 29 3.51 -10.71 -9.99
C ALA A 29 4.41 -10.12 -11.08
N GLY A 30 5.70 -9.92 -10.80
CA GLY A 30 6.69 -9.41 -11.75
C GLY A 30 6.66 -7.89 -11.95
N VAL A 31 6.06 -7.15 -11.02
CA VAL A 31 6.09 -5.67 -11.01
C VAL A 31 7.09 -5.21 -9.95
N THR A 32 8.14 -4.54 -10.37
CA THR A 32 9.18 -4.01 -9.47
C THR A 32 8.65 -2.79 -8.73
N VAL A 33 8.71 -2.83 -7.40
CA VAL A 33 8.42 -1.64 -6.57
C VAL A 33 9.74 -0.93 -6.28
N ILE A 34 10.04 0.11 -7.06
CA ILE A 34 11.32 0.85 -6.95
C ILE A 34 11.38 1.78 -5.74
N GLU A 35 10.21 2.18 -5.22
CA GLU A 35 10.10 3.04 -4.05
C GLU A 35 8.74 2.81 -3.37
N ARG A 36 8.74 2.82 -2.03
CA ARG A 36 7.51 2.91 -1.24
C ARG A 36 7.32 4.36 -0.83
N VAL A 37 6.29 5.00 -1.36
CA VAL A 37 5.91 6.35 -0.92
C VAL A 37 4.94 6.18 0.26
N PRO A 38 5.23 6.72 1.44
CA PRO A 38 4.32 6.66 2.57
C PRO A 38 3.04 7.41 2.24
N HIS A 39 1.89 6.78 2.49
CA HIS A 39 0.61 7.45 2.35
C HIS A 39 0.29 8.19 3.67
N PHE A 40 0.72 9.45 3.77
CA PHE A 40 0.35 10.33 4.86
C PHE A 40 -1.07 10.86 4.64
N LEU A 41 -2.04 10.29 5.37
CA LEU A 41 -3.33 10.94 5.55
C LEU A 41 -3.21 11.86 6.76
N PRO A 42 -3.41 13.19 6.63
CA PRO A 42 -3.62 14.01 7.82
C PRO A 42 -4.82 13.46 8.59
N SER A 43 -4.67 13.31 9.90
CA SER A 43 -5.71 12.81 10.80
C SER A 43 -6.95 13.69 10.66
N ASN A 44 -7.99 13.20 9.99
CA ASN A 44 -9.27 13.87 9.90
C ASN A 44 -10.14 13.40 11.08
N PRO A 45 -10.74 14.30 11.89
CA PRO A 45 -11.52 13.96 13.11
C PRO A 45 -12.61 12.89 12.94
N HIS A 46 -13.03 12.58 11.71
CA HIS A 46 -13.99 11.51 11.41
C HIS A 46 -13.44 10.08 11.49
N ASN A 47 -12.12 9.87 11.58
CA ASN A 47 -11.52 8.54 11.47
C ASN A 47 -11.17 7.85 12.81
N ALA A 48 -11.58 8.43 13.94
CA ALA A 48 -11.28 7.90 15.27
C ALA A 48 -11.78 6.46 15.48
N GLN A 49 -12.96 6.13 14.95
CA GLN A 49 -13.51 4.77 15.03
C GLN A 49 -12.83 3.78 14.05
N TYR A 50 -12.32 4.27 12.92
CA TYR A 50 -11.62 3.44 11.92
C TYR A 50 -10.21 3.04 12.39
N LEU A 51 -9.52 3.93 13.12
CA LEU A 51 -8.18 3.69 13.67
C LEU A 51 -8.19 2.71 14.86
N ALA A 52 -9.27 2.67 15.65
CA ALA A 52 -9.41 1.70 16.74
C ALA A 52 -9.44 0.25 16.22
N THR A 53 -10.20 -0.03 15.16
CA THR A 53 -10.34 -1.37 14.59
C THR A 53 -9.09 -1.83 13.81
N LYS A 54 -8.31 -0.89 13.28
CA LYS A 54 -7.05 -1.15 12.54
C LYS A 54 -5.90 -1.60 13.43
N ARG A 55 -5.91 -1.22 14.72
CA ARG A 55 -4.83 -1.55 15.66
C ARG A 55 -4.81 -3.04 16.01
N ASP A 56 -5.97 -3.63 16.23
CA ASP A 56 -6.04 -5.00 16.77
C ASP A 56 -5.91 -6.10 15.69
N ARG A 57 -5.97 -5.76 14.39
CA ARG A 57 -6.01 -6.77 13.32
C ARG A 57 -4.75 -6.88 12.44
N THR A 58 -3.85 -5.90 12.43
CA THR A 58 -2.79 -5.86 11.38
C THR A 58 -1.39 -5.37 11.77
N GLY A 59 -1.05 -5.17 13.06
CA GLY A 59 0.35 -4.98 13.46
C GLY A 59 1.12 -3.86 12.72
N HIS A 60 0.53 -2.67 12.60
CA HIS A 60 1.21 -1.50 12.04
C HIS A 60 1.72 -0.59 13.17
N GLN A 61 3.05 -0.35 13.19
CA GLN A 61 3.66 0.80 13.87
C GLN A 61 3.37 2.05 13.04
N PHE A 62 2.94 3.10 13.74
CA PHE A 62 2.77 4.45 13.22
C PHE A 62 4.14 5.07 12.91
#